data_AF-A0A672PR01-F1
#
_entry.id   AF-A0A672PR01-F1
#
_cell.length_a   1.000
_cell.length_b   1.000
_cell.length_c   1.000
_cell.angle_alpha   90.00
_cell.angle_beta   90.00
_cell.angle_gamma   90.00
#
_symmetry.space_group_name_H-M   'P 1'
#
loop_
_entity.id
_entity.type
_entity.pdbx_description
1 polymer ?
#
loop_
_entity_poly.entity_id
_entity_poly.type
_entity_poly.pdbx_seq_one_letter_code
_entity_poly.pdbx_strand_id
1 'polypeptide(L)'
;MALSEWKDRWQEGKTGFHRPEVHNLLENNLDKVICGRKEVRFFFPLCGKAVDMKWLADMGHTVVGVEISEKGIKQFFPDGI
;
A
#
# COMPACT_ATOMS: atom_id res chain seq x y z
N MET A 1 19.70 -4.70 -7.03
CA MET A 1 18.53 -5.57 -7.25
C MET A 1 17.90 -5.16 -8.56
N ALA A 2 17.77 -6.09 -9.50
CA ALA A 2 17.04 -5.85 -10.74
C ALA A 2 15.51 -5.84 -10.51
N LEU A 3 14.75 -5.23 -11.42
CA LEU A 3 13.27 -5.25 -11.37
C LEU A 3 12.70 -6.69 -11.41
N SER A 4 13.39 -7.60 -12.09
CA SER A 4 13.04 -9.01 -12.18
C SER A 4 13.04 -9.71 -10.82
N GLU A 5 14.05 -9.46 -9.98
CA GLU A 5 14.17 -10.10 -8.66
C GLU A 5 12.95 -9.82 -7.76
N TRP A 6 12.40 -8.60 -7.82
CA TRP A 6 11.19 -8.25 -7.07
C TRP A 6 9.95 -8.92 -7.63
N LYS A 7 9.82 -9.01 -8.96
CA LYS A 7 8.72 -9.76 -9.58
C LYS A 7 8.78 -11.24 -9.18
N ASP A 8 9.97 -11.86 -9.21
CA ASP A 8 10.17 -13.26 -8.87
C ASP A 8 9.79 -13.54 -7.40
N ARG A 9 10.18 -12.66 -6.47
CA ARG A 9 9.75 -12.76 -5.06
C ARG A 9 8.23 -12.80 -4.90
N TRP A 10 7.51 -11.96 -5.63
CA TRP A 10 6.03 -11.99 -5.63
C TRP A 10 5.48 -13.28 -6.26
N GLN A 11 6.08 -13.76 -7.36
CA GLN A 11 5.66 -15.01 -7.99
C GLN A 11 5.84 -16.19 -7.05
N GLU A 12 6.98 -16.28 -6.37
CA GLU A 12 7.32 -17.32 -5.40
C GLU A 12 6.62 -17.16 -4.04
N GLY A 13 5.84 -16.08 -3.83
CA GLY A 13 5.15 -15.82 -2.56
C GLY A 13 6.09 -15.41 -1.42
N LYS A 14 7.33 -15.03 -1.71
CA LYS A 14 8.34 -14.56 -0.76
C LYS A 14 8.07 -13.10 -0.34
N THR A 15 6.89 -12.85 0.20
CA THR A 15 6.39 -11.51 0.59
C THR A 15 6.43 -11.29 2.10
N GLY A 16 7.50 -11.72 2.78
CA GLY A 16 7.64 -11.59 4.24
C GLY A 16 7.70 -10.15 4.77
N PHE A 17 7.80 -9.17 3.87
CA PHE A 17 7.70 -7.74 4.16
C PHE A 17 6.26 -7.25 4.31
N HIS A 18 5.26 -8.03 3.85
CA HIS A 18 3.86 -7.65 3.96
C HIS A 18 3.38 -7.74 5.40
N ARG A 19 2.67 -6.70 5.86
CA ARG A 19 1.94 -6.70 7.12
C ARG A 19 0.44 -6.80 6.83
N PRO A 20 -0.29 -7.71 7.51
CA PRO A 20 -1.73 -7.86 7.30
C PRO A 20 -2.56 -6.75 7.97
N GLU A 21 -1.93 -5.92 8.82
CA GLU A 21 -2.55 -4.82 9.54
C GLU A 21 -1.89 -3.48 9.19
N VAL A 22 -2.61 -2.38 9.43
CA VAL A 22 -2.13 -1.01 9.20
C VAL A 22 -0.87 -0.78 10.01
N HIS A 23 0.10 -0.08 9.43
CA HIS A 23 1.34 0.21 10.12
C HIS A 23 1.07 1.12 11.33
N ASN A 24 1.30 0.60 12.54
CA ASN A 24 1.07 1.30 13.81
C ASN A 24 1.60 2.74 13.87
N LEU A 25 2.78 3.02 13.31
CA LEU A 25 3.32 4.39 13.27
C LEU A 25 2.53 5.34 12.36
N LEU A 26 1.96 4.84 11.25
CA LEU A 26 1.07 5.64 10.40
C LEU A 26 -0.23 5.93 11.17
N GLU A 27 -0.83 4.90 11.74
CA GLU A 27 -2.06 5.03 12.54
C GLU A 27 -1.90 6.05 13.68
N ASN A 28 -0.85 5.92 14.48
CA ASN A 28 -0.58 6.80 15.64
C ASN A 28 -0.19 8.23 15.27
N ASN A 29 0.15 8.52 14.01
CA ASN A 29 0.62 9.84 13.61
C ASN A 29 -0.17 10.46 12.45
N LEU A 30 -1.26 9.83 11.99
CA LEU A 30 -2.03 10.31 10.84
C LEU A 30 -2.53 11.73 11.07
N ASP A 31 -3.06 12.04 12.25
CA ASP A 31 -3.57 13.37 12.60
C ASP A 31 -2.53 14.48 12.43
N LYS A 32 -1.26 14.18 12.77
CA LYS A 32 -0.15 15.11 12.59
C LYS A 32 0.19 15.30 11.11
N VAL A 33 0.11 14.24 10.31
CA VAL A 33 0.39 14.27 8.87
C VAL A 33 -0.69 15.05 8.11
N ILE A 34 -1.97 14.82 8.42
CA ILE A 34 -3.07 15.52 7.76
C ILE A 34 -3.20 16.95 8.27
N CYS A 35 -2.85 17.23 9.54
CA CYS A 35 -2.85 18.56 10.14
C CYS A 35 -4.18 19.30 9.91
N GLY A 36 -5.29 18.61 10.17
CA GLY A 36 -6.65 19.15 9.98
C GLY A 36 -7.15 19.23 8.53
N ARG A 37 -6.32 18.89 7.53
CA ARG A 37 -6.74 18.83 6.12
C ARG A 37 -7.65 17.62 5.89
N LYS A 38 -8.67 17.82 5.06
CA LYS A 38 -9.53 16.76 4.54
C LYS A 38 -9.08 16.35 3.14
N GLU A 39 -9.45 15.14 2.71
CA GLU A 39 -9.25 14.67 1.33
C GLU A 39 -7.79 14.76 0.82
N VAL A 40 -6.83 14.58 1.74
CA VAL A 40 -5.39 14.59 1.43
C VAL A 40 -5.06 13.53 0.39
N ARG A 41 -4.14 13.84 -0.53
CA ARG A 41 -3.60 12.89 -1.50
C ARG A 41 -2.31 12.25 -0.99
N PHE A 42 -2.33 10.94 -0.81
CA PHE A 42 -1.17 10.14 -0.38
C PHE A 42 -0.55 9.40 -1.55
N PHE A 43 0.79 9.34 -1.55
CA PHE A 43 1.55 8.55 -2.50
C PHE A 43 2.32 7.43 -1.78
N PHE A 44 2.14 6.20 -2.24
CA PHE A 44 2.81 5.01 -1.72
C PHE A 44 3.82 4.49 -2.74
N PRO A 45 5.12 4.81 -2.59
CA PRO A 45 6.16 4.24 -3.43
C PRO A 45 6.36 2.76 -3.10
N LEU A 46 6.47 1.91 -4.13
CA LEU A 46 6.68 0.45 -3.99
C LEU A 46 5.60 -0.19 -3.10
N CYS A 47 4.33 0.11 -3.41
CA CYS A 47 3.23 -0.08 -2.47
C CYS A 47 2.90 -1.55 -2.19
N GLY A 48 3.35 -2.48 -3.03
CA GLY A 48 3.00 -3.89 -2.92
C GLY A 48 1.48 -4.09 -2.80
N LYS A 49 1.07 -4.58 -1.62
CA LYS A 49 -0.34 -4.72 -1.22
C LYS A 49 -0.62 -4.11 0.16
N ALA A 50 0.00 -2.97 0.45
CA ALA A 50 -0.14 -2.30 1.75
C ALA A 50 -1.61 -2.02 2.10
N VAL A 51 -2.08 -2.59 3.22
CA VAL A 51 -3.46 -2.41 3.70
C VAL A 51 -3.75 -0.97 4.12
N ASP A 52 -2.70 -0.23 4.47
CA ASP A 52 -2.69 1.20 4.77
C ASP A 52 -3.34 2.05 3.67
N MET A 53 -3.17 1.65 2.39
CA MET A 53 -3.74 2.38 1.26
C MET A 53 -5.28 2.33 1.27
N LYS A 54 -5.86 1.16 1.52
CA LYS A 54 -7.31 0.98 1.65
C LYS A 54 -7.82 1.76 2.86
N TRP A 55 -7.14 1.64 3.99
CA TRP A 55 -7.50 2.31 5.24
C TRP A 55 -7.56 3.84 5.09
N LEU A 56 -6.57 4.46 4.45
CA LEU A 56 -6.60 5.89 4.13
C LEU A 56 -7.72 6.26 3.14
N ALA A 57 -7.93 5.43 2.12
CA ALA A 57 -9.00 5.65 1.15
C ALA A 57 -10.40 5.60 1.80
N ASP A 58 -10.63 4.66 2.72
CA ASP A 58 -11.88 4.54 3.48
C ASP A 58 -12.14 5.75 4.38
N MET A 59 -11.09 6.49 4.79
CA MET A 59 -11.21 7.77 5.48
C MET A 59 -11.53 8.97 4.56
N GLY A 60 -11.69 8.73 3.25
CA GLY A 60 -11.98 9.77 2.26
C GLY A 60 -10.73 10.45 1.68
N HIS A 61 -9.54 9.88 1.88
CA HIS A 61 -8.31 10.37 1.24
C HIS A 61 -8.14 9.78 -0.16
N THR A 62 -7.41 10.50 -1.03
CA THR A 62 -7.03 9.95 -2.34
C THR A 62 -5.69 9.23 -2.20
N VAL A 63 -5.58 8.01 -2.72
CA VAL A 63 -4.33 7.23 -2.64
C VAL A 63 -3.85 6.87 -4.04
N VAL A 64 -2.54 7.04 -4.27
CA VAL A 64 -1.85 6.59 -5.49
C VAL A 64 -0.68 5.72 -5.09
N GLY A 65 -0.63 4.50 -5.62
CA GLY A 65 0.49 3.57 -5.42
C GLY A 65 1.26 3.34 -6.71
N VAL A 66 2.55 3.03 -6.59
CA VAL A 66 3.35 2.45 -7.68
C VAL A 66 3.93 1.12 -7.23
N GLU A 67 3.71 0.06 -8.00
CA GLU A 67 4.21 -1.29 -7.74
C GLU A 67 4.61 -1.94 -9.07
N ILE A 68 5.72 -2.68 -9.05
CA ILE A 68 6.26 -3.33 -10.24
C ILE A 68 5.61 -4.70 -10.52
N SER A 69 5.10 -5.34 -9.48
CA SER A 69 4.47 -6.65 -9.51
C SER A 69 2.96 -6.54 -9.73
N GLU A 70 2.52 -6.89 -10.93
CA GLU A 70 1.10 -7.04 -11.25
C GLU A 70 0.40 -8.02 -10.29
N LYS A 71 1.07 -9.09 -9.86
CA LYS A 71 0.55 -10.03 -8.87
C LYS A 71 0.29 -9.35 -7.52
N GLY A 72 1.19 -8.47 -7.09
CA GLY A 72 1.00 -7.68 -5.86
C GLY A 72 -0.21 -6.76 -5.95
N ILE A 73 -0.36 -6.06 -7.08
CA ILE A 73 -1.51 -5.19 -7.36
C ILE A 73 -2.81 -6.00 -7.37
N LYS A 74 -2.86 -7.14 -8.07
CA LYS A 74 -4.05 -8.01 -8.09
C LYS A 74 -4.41 -8.55 -6.70
N GLN A 75 -3.43 -8.88 -5.87
CA GLN A 75 -3.68 -9.30 -4.49
C GLN A 75 -4.19 -8.17 -3.58
N PHE A 76 -3.94 -6.90 -3.94
CA PHE A 76 -4.50 -5.75 -3.23
C PHE A 76 -5.98 -5.52 -3.56
N PHE A 77 -6.44 -5.92 -4.75
CA PHE A 77 -7.84 -5.85 -5.19
C PHE A 77 -8.45 -7.27 -5.31
N PRO A 78 -8.71 -7.97 -4.19
CA PRO A 78 -9.15 -9.37 -4.21
C PRO A 78 -10.53 -9.56 -4.85
N ASP A 79 -11.40 -8.55 -4.77
CA ASP A 79 -12.65 -8.49 -5.50
C ASP A 79 -12.43 -7.59 -6.71
N GLY A 80 -12.32 -8.20 -7.89
CA GLY A 80 -11.99 -7.50 -9.13
C GLY A 80 -12.81 -6.22 -9.33
N ILE A 81 -12.12 -5.13 -9.68
CA ILE A 81 -12.73 -3.96 -10.31
C ILE A 81 -13.34 -4.38 -11.65
#